data_AF-A0A3D4HQB1-F1
#
_entry.id   AF-A0A3D4HQB1-F1
#
_cell.length_a   1.000
_cell.length_b   1.000
_cell.length_c   1.000
_cell.angle_alpha   90.00
_cell.angle_beta   90.00
_cell.angle_gamma   90.00
#
_symmetry.space_group_name_H-M   'P 1'
#
loop_
_entity.id
_entity.type
_entity.pdbx_description
1 polymer ?
#
loop_
_entity_poly.entity_id
_entity_poly.type
_entity_poly.pdbx_seq_one_letter_code
_entity_poly.pdbx_strand_id
1 'polypeptide(L)' 'HVDNDGRLIPLNNVRGRKKALIALVDQMQSRINGFEAQNDTICISHGDCPEDAEFVANQVKERFGIQNVLINYV' A
#
# COMPACT_ATOMS: atom_id res chain seq x y z
N HIS A 1 -8.78 7.27 2.17
CA HIS A 1 -8.08 7.90 3.31
C HIS A 1 -8.98 7.79 4.52
N VAL A 2 -8.41 7.50 5.69
CA VAL A 2 -9.14 7.56 6.96
C VAL A 2 -8.78 8.89 7.61
N ASP A 3 -9.78 9.73 7.89
CA ASP A 3 -9.55 10.99 8.59
C ASP A 3 -9.37 10.76 10.11
N ASN A 4 -9.11 11.83 10.85
CA ASN A 4 -8.90 11.74 12.31
C ASN A 4 -10.17 11.32 13.08
N ASP A 5 -11.35 11.39 12.46
CA ASP A 5 -12.63 10.92 13.03
C ASP A 5 -12.90 9.44 12.67
N GLY A 6 -12.01 8.79 11.91
CA GLY A 6 -12.18 7.40 11.47
C GLY A 6 -13.05 7.23 10.22
N ARG A 7 -13.40 8.29 9.50
CA ARG A 7 -14.26 8.24 8.32
C ARG A 7 -13.47 7.91 7.06
N LEU A 8 -14.09 7.17 6.15
CA LEU A 8 -13.54 6.88 4.83
C LEU A 8 -13.80 8.03 3.86
N ILE A 9 -12.74 8.75 3.52
CA ILE A 9 -12.75 9.85 2.54
C ILE A 9 -12.16 9.36 1.20
N PRO A 10 -12.93 9.43 0.10
CA PRO A 10 -12.41 9.19 -1.25
C PRO A 10 -11.30 10.20 -1.60
N LEU A 11 -10.18 9.72 -2.13
CA LEU A 11 -9.06 10.60 -2.53
C LEU A 11 -9.06 10.88 -4.04
N ASN A 12 -9.11 9.82 -4.84
CA ASN A 12 -8.96 9.89 -6.29
C ASN A 12 -9.69 8.73 -6.97
N ASN A 13 -9.96 8.90 -8.26
CA ASN A 13 -10.56 7.87 -9.12
C ASN A 13 -9.52 7.44 -10.16
N VAL A 14 -9.04 6.19 -10.05
CA VAL A 14 -8.07 5.62 -11.00
C VAL A 14 -8.75 4.52 -11.82
N ARG A 15 -8.61 4.58 -13.15
CA ARG A 15 -9.12 3.54 -14.05
C ARG A 15 -8.05 2.48 -14.30
N GLY A 16 -8.45 1.21 -14.14
CA GLY A 16 -7.61 0.03 -14.33
C GLY A 16 -6.98 -0.48 -13.03
N ARG A 17 -7.16 -1.78 -12.75
CA ARG A 17 -6.72 -2.44 -11.51
C ARG A 17 -5.22 -2.26 -11.24
N LYS A 18 -4.36 -2.66 -12.17
CA LYS A 18 -2.89 -2.54 -12.00
C LYS A 18 -2.45 -1.09 -11.79
N LYS A 19 -3.06 -0.13 -12.49
CA LYS A 19 -2.78 1.29 -12.31
C LYS A 19 -3.20 1.79 -10.92
N ALA A 20 -4.32 1.30 -10.39
CA ALA A 20 -4.76 1.62 -9.04
C ALA A 20 -3.78 1.08 -7.98
N LEU A 21 -3.28 -0.14 -8.15
CA LEU A 21 -2.26 -0.72 -7.25
C LEU A 21 -0.95 0.08 -7.29
N ILE A 22 -0.49 0.50 -8.47
CA ILE A 22 0.69 1.37 -8.59
C ILE A 22 0.44 2.71 -7.90
N ALA A 23 -0.72 3.34 -8.15
CA ALA A 23 -1.07 4.61 -7.52
C ALA A 23 -1.16 4.52 -5.99
N LEU A 24 -1.54 3.36 -5.44
CA LEU A 24 -1.50 3.11 -4.00
C LEU A 24 -0.07 3.16 -3.46
N VAL A 25 0.88 2.50 -4.14
CA VAL A 25 2.30 2.51 -3.76
C VAL A 25 2.93 3.90 -3.96
N ASP A 26 2.54 4.64 -5.01
CA ASP A 26 2.96 6.03 -5.22
C ASP A 26 2.50 6.94 -4.06
N GLN A 27 1.28 6.74 -3.56
CA GLN A 27 0.78 7.46 -2.39
C GLN A 27 1.49 7.08 -1.10
N MET A 28 1.93 5.83 -0.97
CA MET A 28 2.81 5.44 0.14
C MET A 28 4.13 6.20 0.08
N GLN A 29 4.75 6.32 -1.11
CA GLN A 29 6.01 7.04 -1.30
C GLN A 29 5.93 8.52 -0.91
N SER A 30 4.83 9.20 -1.23
CA SER A 30 4.66 10.60 -0.84
C SER A 30 4.46 10.80 0.66
N ARG A 31 3.95 9.78 1.37
CA ARG A 31 3.60 9.85 2.80
C ARG A 31 4.69 9.37 3.74
N ILE A 32 5.59 8.50 3.27
CA ILE A 32 6.66 7.95 4.10
C ILE A 32 7.83 8.93 4.33
N ASN A 33 7.92 10.01 3.53
CA ASN A 33 9.01 10.98 3.59
C ASN A 33 9.26 11.52 5.01
N GLY A 34 10.47 11.32 5.53
CA GLY A 34 10.86 11.69 6.90
C GLY A 34 10.59 10.62 7.97
N PHE A 35 9.98 9.50 7.58
CA PHE A 35 9.65 8.37 8.46
C PHE A 35 10.23 7.04 7.94
N GLU A 36 11.09 7.05 6.91
CA GLU A 36 11.60 5.86 6.24
C GLU A 36 12.25 4.88 7.22
N ALA A 37 13.05 5.41 8.16
CA ALA A 37 13.74 4.60 9.17
C ALA A 37 12.80 4.03 10.27
N GLN A 38 11.55 4.49 10.34
CA GLN A 38 10.57 4.08 11.35
C GLN A 38 9.63 2.97 10.87
N ASN A 39 9.69 2.62 9.58
CA ASN A 39 8.77 1.67 8.96
C ASN A 39 9.54 0.45 8.46
N ASP A 40 9.67 -0.57 9.30
CA ASP A 40 10.36 -1.82 8.98
C ASP A 40 9.43 -2.94 8.48
N THR A 41 8.12 -2.75 8.61
CA THR A 41 7.10 -3.77 8.33
C THR A 41 5.90 -3.15 7.60
N ILE A 42 5.41 -3.83 6.57
CA ILE A 42 4.22 -3.43 5.81
C ILE A 42 3.15 -4.52 5.88
N CYS A 43 1.91 -4.13 6.15
CA CYS A 43 0.76 -5.01 6.17
C CYS A 43 -0.09 -4.80 4.91
N ILE A 44 -0.44 -5.88 4.22
CA ILE A 44 -1.31 -5.87 3.05
C ILE A 44 -2.46 -6.83 3.32
N SER A 45 -3.69 -6.33 3.21
CA SER A 45 -4.90 -7.16 3.29
C SER A 45 -5.55 -7.27 1.92
N HIS A 46 -6.05 -8.44 1.56
CA HIS A 46 -6.69 -8.68 0.27
C HIS A 46 -8.02 -9.44 0.41
N GLY A 47 -8.98 -9.11 -0.46
CA GLY A 47 -10.25 -9.84 -0.57
C GLY A 47 -10.18 -10.82 -1.73
N ASP A 48 -9.59 -12.00 -1.48
CA ASP A 48 -9.44 -13.11 -2.45
C ASP A 48 -8.62 -12.78 -3.73
N CYS A 49 -7.69 -11.83 -3.63
CA CYS A 49 -6.73 -11.51 -4.71
C CYS A 49 -5.25 -11.58 -4.26
N PRO A 50 -4.74 -12.77 -3.88
CA PRO A 50 -3.37 -12.91 -3.37
C PRO A 50 -2.30 -12.46 -4.38
N GLU A 51 -2.52 -12.64 -5.68
CA GLU A 51 -1.60 -12.22 -6.74
C GLU A 51 -1.43 -10.69 -6.80
N ASP A 52 -2.52 -9.93 -6.61
CA ASP A 52 -2.48 -8.48 -6.54
C ASP A 52 -1.75 -8.01 -5.27
N ALA A 53 -1.94 -8.73 -4.15
CA ALA A 53 -1.25 -8.44 -2.89
C ALA A 53 0.27 -8.66 -3.00
N GLU A 54 0.69 -9.77 -3.61
CA GLU A 54 2.10 -10.05 -3.91
C GLU A 54 2.69 -9.04 -4.88
N PHE A 55 1.92 -8.60 -5.88
CA PHE A 55 2.35 -7.52 -6.77
C PHE A 55 2.66 -6.23 -5.99
N VAL A 56 1.79 -5.83 -5.06
CA VAL A 56 2.04 -4.66 -4.20
C VAL A 56 3.23 -4.89 -3.27
N ALA A 57 3.36 -6.08 -2.67
CA ALA A 57 4.49 -6.42 -1.80
C ALA A 57 5.84 -6.29 -2.54
N ASN A 58 5.92 -6.77 -3.77
CA ASN A 58 7.13 -6.65 -4.59
C ASN A 58 7.43 -5.19 -4.94
N GLN A 59 6.42 -4.39 -5.30
CA GLN A 59 6.61 -2.96 -5.53
C GLN A 59 7.12 -2.22 -4.28
N VAL A 60 6.64 -2.60 -3.10
CA VAL A 60 7.11 -2.02 -1.83
C VAL A 60 8.56 -2.40 -1.54
N LYS A 61 8.91 -3.69 -1.69
CA LYS A 61 10.29 -4.18 -1.51
C LYS A 61 11.26 -3.47 -2.45
N GLU A 62 10.90 -3.34 -3.73
CA GLU A 62 11.72 -2.69 -4.76
C GLU A 62 11.94 -1.20 -4.50
N ARG A 63 10.90 -0.48 -4.05
CA ARG A 63 10.95 1.00 -3.94
C ARG A 63 11.44 1.50 -2.59
N PHE A 64 11.19 0.76 -1.51
CA PHE A 64 11.47 1.20 -0.14
C PHE A 64 12.51 0.34 0.57
N GLY A 65 12.91 -0.80 0.00
CA GLY A 65 13.83 -1.73 0.64
C GLY A 65 13.25 -2.47 1.85
N ILE A 66 11.96 -2.30 2.15
CA ILE A 66 11.28 -2.93 3.29
C ILE A 66 11.02 -4.41 2.97
N GLN A 67 11.67 -5.32 3.70
CA GLN A 67 11.60 -6.76 3.43
C GLN A 67 10.47 -7.47 4.16
N ASN A 68 10.09 -6.97 5.34
CA ASN A 68 9.08 -7.61 6.16
C ASN A 68 7.68 -7.19 5.67
N VAL A 69 6.98 -8.11 5.01
CA VAL A 69 5.63 -7.89 4.50
C VAL A 69 4.69 -8.97 5.03
N LEU A 70 3.64 -8.54 5.74
CA LEU A 70 2.58 -9.41 6.22
C LEU A 70 1.39 -9.32 5.27
N ILE A 71 1.07 -10.42 4.57
CA ILE A 71 -0.09 -10.53 3.69
C ILE A 71 -1.18 -11.33 4.41
N ASN A 72 -2.39 -10.79 4.48
CA ASN A 72 -3.53 -11.45 5.11
C ASN A 72 -4.79 -11.41 4.23
N TYR A 73 -5.58 -12.48 4.29
CA TYR A 73 -6.91 -12.55 3.69
C TYR A 73 -7.96 -11.96 4.65
N VAL A 74 -8.92 -11.20 4.11
CA VAL A 74 -10.03 -10.59 4.86
C VAL A 74 -11.38 -10.87 4.23
#